data_AF-A0A945RL86-F1
#
_entry.id   AF-A0A945RL86-F1
#
_cell.length_a   1.000
_cell.length_b   1.000
_cell.length_c   1.000
_cell.angle_alpha   90.00
_cell.angle_beta   90.00
_cell.angle_gamma   90.00
#
_symmetry.space_group_name_H-M   'P 1'
#
loop_
_entity.id
_entity.type
_entity.pdbx_description
1 polymer ?
#
loop_
_entity_poly.entity_id
_entity_poly.type
_entity_poly.pdbx_seq_one_letter_code
_entity_poly.pdbx_strand_id
1 'polypeptide(L)'
;MIRFAFLFVLASALPFGGAEAANEYDWGVSENMKAAVEKFNKTSDVVSDLRDYGVANDHVYVKETDHETLMRIYDFLACIQLTNPDADIEVDSGGGFDISIDSIAFANGNWPVDIRISVVNTIVKMEKYAVSILEKITVGSLVFTDVDRMTHSVQLMTAKCRGDGS
;
A
#
# COMPACT_ATOMS: atom_id res chain seq x y z
N MET A 1 -52.01 23.73 -39.60
CA MET A 1 -50.57 23.97 -39.83
C MET A 1 -49.77 22.82 -39.25
N ILE A 2 -48.60 22.59 -39.83
CA ILE A 2 -47.76 21.40 -39.82
C ILE A 2 -47.09 21.13 -38.47
N ARG A 3 -46.85 19.83 -38.19
CA ARG A 3 -46.10 19.24 -37.07
C ARG A 3 -44.70 19.83 -36.90
N PHE A 4 -44.27 20.01 -35.66
CA PHE A 4 -42.87 19.76 -35.28
C PHE A 4 -42.84 19.13 -33.88
N ALA A 5 -42.55 17.84 -33.84
CA ALA A 5 -42.05 17.17 -32.65
C ALA A 5 -40.57 17.55 -32.53
N PHE A 6 -40.19 18.23 -31.46
CA PHE A 6 -38.78 18.34 -31.07
C PHE A 6 -38.59 17.52 -29.80
N LEU A 7 -38.05 16.32 -29.99
CA LEU A 7 -37.21 15.68 -28.98
C LEU A 7 -36.07 16.65 -28.67
N PHE A 8 -35.92 17.07 -27.41
CA PHE A 8 -34.62 17.45 -26.91
C PHE A 8 -34.29 16.61 -25.69
N VAL A 9 -33.17 15.92 -25.85
CA VAL A 9 -32.59 14.90 -25.01
C VAL A 9 -32.35 15.43 -23.60
N LEU A 10 -32.75 14.61 -22.63
CA LEU A 10 -32.36 14.67 -21.24
C LEU A 10 -30.83 14.69 -21.16
N ALA A 11 -30.22 15.87 -21.11
CA ALA A 11 -28.83 16.00 -20.70
C ALA A 11 -28.80 15.81 -19.18
N SER A 12 -28.68 14.55 -18.76
CA SER A 12 -28.30 14.21 -17.40
C SER A 12 -26.95 14.87 -17.11
N ALA A 13 -26.99 16.01 -16.43
CA ALA A 13 -25.88 16.52 -15.66
C ALA A 13 -25.60 15.48 -14.56
N LEU A 14 -24.83 14.45 -14.91
CA LEU A 14 -24.12 13.69 -13.92
C LEU A 14 -23.14 14.67 -13.26
N PRO A 15 -23.15 14.78 -11.93
CA PRO A 15 -22.16 15.58 -11.24
C PRO A 15 -20.80 14.98 -11.60
N PHE A 16 -19.94 15.80 -12.20
CA PHE A 16 -18.51 15.55 -12.21
C PHE A 16 -18.06 15.64 -10.75
N GLY A 17 -18.27 14.55 -10.01
CA GLY A 17 -17.60 14.31 -8.75
C GLY A 17 -16.13 14.05 -9.04
N GLY A 18 -15.28 14.85 -8.40
CA GLY A 18 -13.93 14.46 -8.00
C GLY A 18 -12.97 14.13 -9.13
N ALA A 19 -12.41 15.17 -9.75
CA ALA A 19 -10.96 15.13 -9.92
C ALA A 19 -10.37 15.73 -8.64
N GLU A 20 -10.28 14.93 -7.57
CA GLU A 20 -9.27 15.20 -6.57
C GLU A 20 -7.94 15.22 -7.34
N ALA A 21 -7.22 16.33 -7.26
CA ALA A 21 -5.85 16.37 -7.73
C ALA A 21 -5.12 15.23 -7.02
N ALA A 22 -4.77 14.19 -7.78
CA ALA A 22 -3.89 13.15 -7.31
C ALA A 22 -2.65 13.88 -6.79
N ASN A 23 -2.45 13.85 -5.47
CA ASN A 23 -1.19 14.30 -4.91
C ASN A 23 -0.10 13.51 -5.61
N GLU A 24 0.88 14.24 -6.11
CA GLU A 24 1.97 13.79 -6.97
C GLU A 24 2.96 12.88 -6.21
N TYR A 25 2.50 11.86 -5.49
CA TYR A 25 3.32 10.80 -4.86
C TYR A 25 2.50 9.53 -4.61
N ASP A 26 1.75 9.05 -5.61
CA ASP A 26 1.06 7.75 -5.49
C ASP A 26 2.06 6.62 -5.81
N TRP A 27 2.47 5.89 -4.77
CA TRP A 27 3.34 4.72 -4.92
C TRP A 27 2.57 3.59 -5.57
N GLY A 28 2.69 3.48 -6.90
CA GLY A 28 2.00 2.47 -7.70
C GLY A 28 2.84 1.23 -8.03
N VAL A 29 2.13 0.14 -8.36
CA VAL A 29 2.72 -1.03 -9.02
C VAL A 29 2.87 -0.73 -10.51
N SER A 30 4.08 -0.90 -11.03
CA SER A 30 4.40 -0.73 -12.44
C SER A 30 3.63 -1.72 -13.32
N GLU A 31 3.33 -1.33 -14.56
CA GLU A 31 2.50 -2.14 -15.47
C GLU A 31 3.01 -3.57 -15.66
N ASN A 32 4.34 -3.75 -15.73
CA ASN A 32 4.97 -5.06 -15.89
C ASN A 32 4.87 -5.96 -14.65
N MET A 33 4.55 -5.39 -13.48
CA MET A 33 4.46 -6.12 -12.21
C MET A 33 3.02 -6.40 -11.78
N LYS A 34 2.03 -5.71 -12.33
CA LYS A 34 0.61 -5.85 -11.97
C LYS A 34 0.13 -7.30 -11.94
N ALA A 35 0.41 -8.07 -13.00
CA ALA A 35 -0.03 -9.46 -13.08
C ALA A 35 0.58 -10.36 -11.98
N ALA A 36 1.84 -10.10 -11.59
CA ALA A 36 2.51 -10.85 -10.53
C ALA A 36 1.95 -10.47 -9.15
N VAL A 37 1.74 -9.18 -8.90
CA VAL A 37 1.13 -8.67 -7.66
C VAL A 37 -0.30 -9.18 -7.52
N GLU A 38 -1.12 -9.09 -8.56
CA GLU A 38 -2.50 -9.62 -8.53
C GLU A 38 -2.55 -11.12 -8.24
N LYS A 39 -1.59 -11.89 -8.79
CA LYS A 39 -1.48 -13.31 -8.52
C LYS A 39 -1.14 -13.54 -7.05
N PHE A 40 -0.12 -12.87 -6.52
CA PHE A 40 0.26 -12.96 -5.10
C PHE A 40 -0.94 -12.62 -4.19
N ASN A 41 -1.61 -11.50 -4.45
CA ASN A 41 -2.78 -11.07 -3.68
C ASN A 41 -3.93 -12.08 -3.69
N LYS A 42 -4.03 -12.96 -4.70
CA LYS A 42 -5.07 -13.98 -4.79
C LYS A 42 -4.69 -15.30 -4.13
N THR A 43 -3.39 -15.64 -4.09
CA THR A 43 -2.94 -17.00 -3.77
C THR A 43 -1.99 -17.09 -2.57
N SER A 44 -1.52 -15.96 -2.03
CA SER A 44 -0.57 -15.96 -0.91
C SER A 44 -1.27 -16.19 0.41
N ASP A 45 -0.75 -17.11 1.22
CA ASP A 45 -1.23 -17.38 2.58
C ASP A 45 -1.08 -16.13 3.47
N VAL A 46 0.01 -15.35 3.30
CA VAL A 46 0.24 -14.08 3.99
C VAL A 46 -0.93 -13.09 3.80
N VAL A 47 -1.45 -13.00 2.58
CA VAL A 47 -2.59 -12.11 2.28
C VAL A 47 -3.91 -12.73 2.79
N SER A 48 -4.00 -14.06 2.86
CA SER A 48 -5.12 -14.74 3.49
C SER A 48 -5.18 -14.41 4.98
N ASP A 49 -4.06 -14.49 5.69
CA ASP A 49 -3.98 -14.21 7.13
C ASP A 49 -4.44 -12.77 7.45
N LEU A 50 -3.99 -11.79 6.65
CA LEU A 50 -4.46 -10.41 6.79
C LEU A 50 -5.98 -10.25 6.61
N ARG A 51 -6.56 -10.97 5.64
CA ARG A 51 -8.01 -10.96 5.43
C ARG A 51 -8.75 -11.60 6.60
N ASP A 52 -8.21 -12.68 7.14
CA ASP A 52 -8.77 -13.39 8.28
C ASP A 52 -8.70 -12.53 9.56
N TYR A 53 -7.67 -11.68 9.69
CA TYR A 53 -7.57 -10.64 10.71
C TYR A 53 -8.43 -9.39 10.44
N GLY A 54 -9.16 -9.35 9.33
CA GLY A 54 -10.05 -8.24 8.96
C GLY A 54 -9.32 -6.98 8.50
N VAL A 55 -8.05 -7.08 8.09
CA VAL A 55 -7.29 -5.95 7.56
C VAL A 55 -7.76 -5.65 6.14
N ALA A 56 -8.17 -4.41 5.88
CA ALA A 56 -8.58 -3.98 4.54
C ALA A 56 -7.35 -3.73 3.66
N ASN A 57 -7.49 -3.96 2.35
CA ASN A 57 -6.44 -3.61 1.37
C ASN A 57 -6.45 -2.10 1.08
N ASP A 58 -6.00 -1.30 2.03
CA ASP A 58 -5.92 0.15 1.92
C ASP A 58 -4.47 0.64 1.95
N HIS A 59 -4.28 1.92 1.64
CA HIS A 59 -3.00 2.59 1.63
C HIS A 59 -2.35 2.57 3.02
N VAL A 60 -1.05 2.38 3.02
CA VAL A 60 -0.21 2.57 4.20
C VAL A 60 0.36 3.98 4.15
N TYR A 61 0.25 4.72 5.25
CA TYR A 61 0.85 6.04 5.40
C TYR A 61 2.14 5.95 6.20
N VAL A 62 3.10 6.82 5.93
CA VAL A 62 4.33 6.89 6.74
C VAL A 62 4.08 7.72 7.99
N LYS A 63 4.01 7.10 9.16
CA LYS A 63 3.87 7.73 10.50
C LYS A 63 2.57 8.47 10.82
N GLU A 64 2.03 9.30 9.91
CA GLU A 64 0.79 10.08 10.09
C GLU A 64 0.04 10.23 8.76
N THR A 65 -1.26 10.57 8.78
CA THR A 65 -2.11 10.59 7.57
C THR A 65 -1.88 11.79 6.65
N ASP A 66 -1.17 12.79 7.12
CA ASP A 66 -0.74 13.98 6.38
C ASP A 66 0.66 13.82 5.74
N HIS A 67 1.34 12.71 6.02
CA HIS A 67 2.57 12.32 5.37
C HIS A 67 2.32 11.48 4.10
N GLU A 68 3.40 11.11 3.41
CA GLU A 68 3.35 10.37 2.15
C GLU A 68 2.57 9.05 2.28
N THR A 69 1.63 8.85 1.37
CA THR A 69 0.98 7.57 1.11
C THR A 69 1.93 6.65 0.35
N LEU A 70 2.15 5.48 0.91
CA LEU A 70 2.74 4.35 0.21
C LEU A 70 1.64 3.64 -0.61
N MET A 71 1.96 2.43 -1.09
CA MET A 71 1.01 1.56 -1.76
C MET A 71 0.02 0.90 -0.79
N ARG A 72 -0.97 0.20 -1.34
CA ARG A 72 -1.91 -0.60 -0.56
C ARG A 72 -1.20 -1.75 0.12
N ILE A 73 -1.66 -2.14 1.31
CA ILE A 73 -0.95 -3.13 2.15
C ILE A 73 -0.72 -4.48 1.46
N TYR A 74 -1.65 -4.99 0.65
CA TYR A 74 -1.42 -6.26 -0.05
C TYR A 74 -0.38 -6.10 -1.15
N ASP A 75 -0.42 -4.97 -1.87
CA ASP A 75 0.56 -4.68 -2.90
C ASP A 75 1.94 -4.48 -2.27
N PHE A 76 2.01 -3.83 -1.11
CA PHE A 76 3.25 -3.67 -0.33
C PHE A 76 3.89 -5.01 0.00
N LEU A 77 3.11 -5.95 0.55
CA LEU A 77 3.60 -7.29 0.88
C LEU A 77 3.97 -8.10 -0.36
N ALA A 78 3.15 -8.02 -1.42
CA ALA A 78 3.46 -8.63 -2.70
C ALA A 78 4.81 -8.13 -3.23
N CYS A 79 5.05 -6.82 -3.15
CA CYS A 79 6.27 -6.21 -3.65
C CYS A 79 7.50 -6.60 -2.84
N ILE A 80 7.38 -6.72 -1.52
CA ILE A 80 8.43 -7.25 -0.66
C ILE A 80 8.77 -8.69 -1.06
N GLN A 81 7.77 -9.58 -1.15
CA GLN A 81 8.01 -10.98 -1.52
C GLN A 81 8.58 -11.11 -2.94
N LEU A 82 8.03 -10.36 -3.90
CA LEU A 82 8.48 -10.44 -5.29
C LEU A 82 9.92 -9.93 -5.46
N THR A 83 10.37 -9.03 -4.59
CA THR A 83 11.77 -8.56 -4.53
C THR A 83 12.65 -9.57 -3.79
N ASN A 84 12.12 -10.23 -2.76
CA ASN A 84 12.82 -11.20 -1.92
C ASN A 84 12.08 -12.55 -1.93
N PRO A 85 12.17 -13.34 -3.02
CA PRO A 85 11.35 -14.54 -3.20
C PRO A 85 11.63 -15.63 -2.17
N ASP A 86 12.84 -15.64 -1.61
CA ASP A 86 13.28 -16.59 -0.58
C ASP A 86 13.02 -16.09 0.84
N ALA A 87 12.47 -14.88 1.01
CA ALA A 87 12.14 -14.36 2.31
C ALA A 87 10.91 -15.08 2.87
N ASP A 88 10.95 -15.36 4.17
CA ASP A 88 9.79 -15.82 4.92
C ASP A 88 9.09 -14.59 5.50
N ILE A 89 7.77 -14.51 5.34
CA ILE A 89 6.98 -13.37 5.79
C ILE A 89 5.90 -13.87 6.74
N GLU A 90 5.97 -13.44 7.99
CA GLU A 90 5.01 -13.73 9.03
C GLU A 90 4.23 -12.47 9.40
N VAL A 91 2.94 -12.63 9.72
CA VAL A 91 2.06 -11.53 10.11
C VAL A 91 1.41 -11.84 11.46
N ASP A 92 1.77 -11.05 12.46
CA ASP A 92 1.23 -11.15 13.81
C ASP A 92 0.25 -10.00 14.10
N SER A 93 -0.86 -10.31 14.78
CA SER A 93 -1.88 -9.31 15.15
C SER A 93 -1.81 -8.93 16.63
N GLY A 94 -1.83 -7.62 16.92
CA GLY A 94 -1.71 -7.08 18.29
C GLY A 94 -1.87 -5.57 18.39
N GLY A 95 -3.11 -5.07 18.46
CA GLY A 95 -3.41 -3.61 18.49
C GLY A 95 -3.05 -2.87 17.19
N GLY A 96 -2.80 -3.64 16.14
CA GLY A 96 -2.14 -3.34 14.87
C GLY A 96 -1.68 -4.69 14.30
N PHE A 97 -0.74 -4.66 13.35
CA PHE A 97 -0.07 -5.87 12.90
C PHE A 97 1.43 -5.62 12.71
N ASP A 98 2.21 -6.61 13.13
CA ASP A 98 3.65 -6.65 12.95
C ASP A 98 3.93 -7.63 11.80
N ILE A 99 4.72 -7.20 10.82
CA ILE A 99 5.17 -8.02 9.69
C ILE A 99 6.65 -8.31 9.94
N SER A 100 6.98 -9.56 10.17
CA SER A 100 8.36 -10.02 10.30
C SER A 100 8.80 -10.69 9.02
N ILE A 101 9.97 -10.29 8.52
CA ILE A 101 10.52 -10.74 7.25
C ILE A 101 11.93 -11.24 7.48
N ASP A 102 12.11 -12.55 7.34
CA ASP A 102 13.43 -13.15 7.43
C ASP A 102 14.14 -13.08 6.08
N SER A 103 15.38 -12.60 6.09
CA SER A 103 16.28 -12.58 4.94
C SER A 103 15.91 -11.64 3.79
N ILE A 104 15.72 -10.33 4.06
CA ILE A 104 15.67 -9.32 3.01
C ILE A 104 17.08 -9.06 2.46
N ALA A 105 17.23 -9.13 1.14
CA ALA A 105 18.48 -8.85 0.45
C ALA A 105 18.73 -7.34 0.34
N PHE A 106 19.76 -6.87 1.03
CA PHE A 106 20.31 -5.52 0.87
C PHE A 106 21.71 -5.58 0.25
N ALA A 107 22.26 -4.42 -0.15
CA ALA A 107 23.57 -4.33 -0.79
C ALA A 107 24.73 -5.01 -0.01
N ASN A 108 24.61 -5.09 1.33
CA ASN A 108 25.62 -5.65 2.22
C ASN A 108 25.24 -7.02 2.82
N GLY A 109 24.33 -7.77 2.17
CA GLY A 109 23.90 -9.10 2.61
C GLY A 109 22.43 -9.14 3.02
N ASN A 110 22.03 -10.29 3.58
CA ASN A 110 20.65 -10.52 3.99
C ASN A 110 20.45 -10.13 5.45
N TRP A 111 19.37 -9.43 5.73
CA TRP A 111 19.04 -8.93 7.07
C TRP A 111 17.60 -9.27 7.44
N PRO A 112 17.32 -9.62 8.71
CA PRO A 112 15.96 -9.70 9.20
C PRO A 112 15.36 -8.30 9.28
N VAL A 113 14.08 -8.18 8.95
CA VAL A 113 13.35 -6.92 8.95
C VAL A 113 12.00 -7.07 9.66
N ASP A 114 11.74 -6.20 10.63
CA ASP A 114 10.46 -6.10 11.31
C ASP A 114 9.78 -4.78 10.98
N ILE A 115 8.55 -4.84 10.49
CA ILE A 115 7.73 -3.70 10.11
C ILE A 115 6.50 -3.67 11.00
N ARG A 116 6.26 -2.56 11.69
CA ARG A 116 5.06 -2.38 12.50
C ARG A 116 4.09 -1.44 11.82
N ILE A 117 2.87 -1.91 11.62
CA ILE A 117 1.78 -1.11 11.08
C ILE A 117 0.62 -1.09 12.06
N SER A 118 0.19 0.11 12.46
CA SER A 118 -1.01 0.27 13.27
C SER A 118 -2.20 0.62 12.40
N VAL A 119 -3.38 0.14 12.81
CA VAL A 119 -4.64 0.53 12.19
C VAL A 119 -5.25 1.63 13.06
N VAL A 120 -5.26 2.86 12.55
CA VAL A 120 -5.74 4.03 13.28
C VAL A 120 -7.07 4.48 12.68
N ASN A 121 -8.05 4.76 13.54
CA ASN A 121 -9.28 5.41 13.11
C ASN A 121 -9.04 6.92 13.05
N THR A 122 -9.09 7.50 11.85
CA THR A 122 -8.95 8.94 11.63
C THR A 122 -10.25 9.54 11.09
N ILE A 123 -10.35 10.87 11.16
CA ILE A 123 -11.42 11.64 10.52
C ILE A 123 -10.79 12.50 9.44
N VAL A 124 -11.02 12.14 8.18
CA VAL A 124 -10.59 12.93 7.03
C VAL A 124 -11.84 13.57 6.43
N LYS A 125 -11.84 14.90 6.27
CA LYS A 125 -12.95 15.65 5.65
C LYS A 125 -14.35 15.31 6.21
N MET A 126 -14.45 15.14 7.54
CA MET A 126 -15.70 14.79 8.27
C MET A 126 -16.20 13.35 8.08
N GLU A 127 -15.44 12.49 7.43
CA GLU A 127 -15.74 11.07 7.27
C GLU A 127 -14.73 10.23 8.08
N LYS A 128 -15.23 9.22 8.81
CA LYS A 128 -14.42 8.37 9.68
C LYS A 128 -13.92 7.16 8.89
N TYR A 129 -12.60 7.02 8.81
CA TYR A 129 -11.95 5.91 8.11
C TYR A 129 -10.88 5.26 8.99
N ALA A 130 -10.67 3.96 8.79
CA ALA A 130 -9.52 3.25 9.34
C ALA A 130 -8.40 3.31 8.30
N VAL A 131 -7.22 3.74 8.73
CA VAL A 131 -6.03 3.86 7.88
C VAL A 131 -4.90 3.03 8.49
N SER A 132 -3.99 2.54 7.64
CA SER A 132 -2.81 1.81 8.08
C SER A 132 -1.63 2.77 8.19
N ILE A 133 -0.96 2.81 9.33
CA ILE A 133 0.16 3.71 9.60
C ILE A 133 1.42 2.88 9.85
N LEU A 134 2.46 3.10 9.05
CA LEU A 134 3.79 2.56 9.29
C LEU A 134 4.43 3.29 10.48
N GLU A 135 4.58 2.61 11.61
CA GLU A 135 5.09 3.19 12.85
C GLU A 135 6.61 3.10 12.97
N LYS A 136 7.18 1.97 12.53
CA LYS A 136 8.62 1.70 12.57
C LYS A 136 9.04 0.63 11.57
N ILE A 137 10.30 0.69 11.17
CA ILE A 137 11.01 -0.38 10.47
C ILE A 137 12.27 -0.71 11.24
N THR A 138 12.51 -1.99 11.53
CA THR A 138 13.75 -2.47 12.13
C THR A 138 14.50 -3.30 11.09
N VAL A 139 15.78 -3.03 10.87
CA VAL A 139 16.65 -3.82 9.98
C VAL A 139 17.86 -4.28 10.78
N GLY A 140 17.93 -5.58 11.05
CA GLY A 140 18.91 -6.14 11.98
C GLY A 140 18.79 -5.52 13.38
N SER A 141 19.75 -4.67 13.75
CA SER A 141 19.74 -3.96 15.05
C SER A 141 19.36 -2.47 14.94
N LEU A 142 19.14 -1.97 13.72
CA LEU A 142 18.82 -0.57 13.48
C LEU A 142 17.30 -0.38 13.48
N VAL A 143 16.82 0.56 14.29
CA VAL A 143 15.40 0.95 14.33
C VAL A 143 15.23 2.31 13.66
N PHE A 144 14.35 2.37 12.67
CA PHE A 144 13.97 3.58 11.95
C PHE A 144 12.56 4.00 12.34
N THR A 145 12.44 5.25 12.80
CA THR A 145 11.16 5.88 13.20
C THR A 145 11.00 7.27 12.57
N ASP A 146 12.01 7.74 11.84
CA ASP A 146 11.98 8.98 11.08
C ASP A 146 11.43 8.73 9.67
N VAL A 147 10.61 9.68 9.20
CA VAL A 147 9.87 9.56 7.95
C VAL A 147 10.81 9.27 6.77
N ASP A 148 11.87 10.06 6.61
CA ASP A 148 12.78 9.93 5.47
C ASP A 148 13.45 8.56 5.39
N ARG A 149 13.97 8.02 6.50
CA ARG A 149 14.59 6.68 6.50
C ARG A 149 13.57 5.55 6.36
N MET A 150 12.38 5.71 6.93
CA MET A 150 11.30 4.74 6.73
C MET A 150 10.89 4.70 5.27
N THR A 151 10.56 5.86 4.67
CA THR A 151 10.25 6.00 3.26
C THR A 151 11.35 5.40 2.40
N HIS A 152 12.62 5.77 2.61
CA HIS A 152 13.73 5.24 1.84
C HIS A 152 13.89 3.71 1.97
N SER A 153 13.71 3.16 3.17
CA SER A 153 13.78 1.70 3.38
C SER A 153 12.67 0.98 2.61
N VAL A 154 11.45 1.52 2.63
CA VAL A 154 10.31 1.01 1.85
C VAL A 154 10.60 1.10 0.35
N GLN A 155 11.22 2.19 -0.14
CA GLN A 155 11.62 2.31 -1.55
C GLN A 155 12.57 1.19 -1.95
N LEU A 156 13.57 0.89 -1.11
CA LEU A 156 14.53 -0.19 -1.38
C LEU A 156 13.84 -1.56 -1.39
N MET A 157 12.96 -1.84 -0.41
CA MET A 157 12.27 -3.14 -0.30
C MET A 157 11.25 -3.37 -1.40
N THR A 158 10.69 -2.31 -2.00
CA THR A 158 9.66 -2.37 -3.04
C THR A 158 10.16 -1.97 -4.43
N ALA A 159 11.46 -1.75 -4.62
CA ALA A 159 12.04 -1.17 -5.83
C ALA A 159 11.62 -1.90 -7.13
N LYS A 160 11.53 -3.24 -7.08
CA LYS A 160 11.13 -4.07 -8.22
C LYS A 160 9.71 -3.79 -8.71
N CYS A 161 8.81 -3.42 -7.80
CA CYS A 161 7.43 -3.09 -8.13
C CYS A 161 7.25 -1.70 -8.71
N ARG A 162 8.19 -0.78 -8.49
CA ARG A 162 8.09 0.59 -9.00
C ARG A 162 8.64 0.72 -10.43
N GLY A 163 9.34 -0.30 -10.92
CA GLY A 163 10.05 -0.24 -12.20
C GLY A 163 11.41 0.47 -12.09
N ASP A 164 11.85 0.81 -10.88
CA ASP A 164 13.12 1.50 -10.60
C ASP A 164 14.32 0.52 -10.52
N GLY A 165 14.09 -0.78 -10.75
CA GLY A 165 15.11 -1.83 -10.76
C GLY A 165 15.36 -2.36 -12.16
N SER A 166 16.25 -1.70 -12.90
CA SER A 166 16.90 -2.21 -14.11
C SER A 166 18.40 -2.04 -14.01
#